data_AF-A0A414B5G8-F1
#
_entry.id   AF-A0A414B5G8-F1
#
_cell.length_a   1.000
_cell.length_b   1.000
_cell.length_c   1.000
_cell.angle_alpha   90.00
_cell.angle_beta   90.00
_cell.angle_gamma   90.00
#
_symmetry.space_group_name_H-M   'P 1'
#
loop_
_entity.id
_entity.type
_entity.pdbx_description
1 polymer ?
#
loop_
_entity_poly.entity_id
_entity_poly.type
_entity_poly.pdbx_seq_one_letter_code
_entity_poly.pdbx_strand_id
1 'polypeptide(L)'
;MCGKCKKRIRWIKTAAGKNMPCDEDFVYYKEDAAGKDKIVTPDGKVATGTIVHSPEFVTGFGYIPHFATCEYEKMFRKKRRKAKK
;
A
#
# COMPACT_ATOMS: atom_id res chain seq x y z
N MET A 1 1.88 -10.59 10.40
CA MET A 1 1.86 -11.64 9.36
C MET A 1 0.44 -11.80 8.83
N CYS A 2 0.26 -12.07 7.54
CA CYS A 2 -1.05 -12.28 6.93
C CYS A 2 -1.66 -13.60 7.40
N GLY A 3 -2.91 -13.58 7.84
CA GLY A 3 -3.60 -14.79 8.29
C GLY A 3 -3.89 -15.82 7.18
N LYS A 4 -3.77 -15.44 5.90
CA LYS A 4 -4.03 -16.33 4.75
C LYS A 4 -2.77 -16.65 3.96
N CYS A 5 -2.15 -15.66 3.32
CA CYS A 5 -0.96 -15.90 2.50
C CYS A 5 0.33 -16.09 3.31
N LYS A 6 0.28 -15.98 4.64
CA LYS A 6 1.43 -16.16 5.55
C LYS A 6 2.62 -15.21 5.31
N LYS A 7 2.50 -14.23 4.41
CA LYS A 7 3.54 -13.20 4.24
C LYS A 7 3.68 -12.32 5.47
N ARG A 8 4.89 -11.83 5.74
CA ARG A 8 5.11 -10.84 6.81
C ARG A 8 4.44 -9.52 6.42
N ILE A 9 3.77 -8.91 7.40
CA ILE A 9 3.03 -7.66 7.23
C ILE A 9 3.56 -6.71 8.29
N ARG A 10 3.95 -5.52 7.85
CA ARG A 10 4.23 -4.36 8.69
C ARG A 10 2.95 -3.56 8.87
N TRP A 11 2.64 -3.20 10.11
CA TRP A 11 1.50 -2.34 10.41
C TRP A 11 1.97 -0.90 10.51
N ILE A 12 1.54 -0.06 9.57
CA ILE A 12 1.87 1.36 9.54
C ILE A 12 0.64 2.14 10.01
N LYS A 13 0.81 3.01 11.01
CA LYS A 13 -0.27 3.88 11.46
C LYS A 13 -0.43 5.01 10.45
N THR A 14 -1.57 5.04 9.78
CA THR A 14 -1.89 6.10 8.80
C THR A 14 -2.19 7.43 9.49
N ALA A 15 -2.08 8.53 8.74
CA ALA A 15 -2.48 9.87 9.21
C ALA A 15 -3.95 9.92 9.68
N ALA A 16 -4.81 9.05 9.16
CA ALA A 16 -6.20 8.88 9.61
C ALA A 16 -6.35 8.10 10.93
N GLY A 17 -5.24 7.75 11.60
CA GLY A 17 -5.22 7.01 12.86
C GLY A 17 -5.46 5.50 12.75
N LYS A 18 -5.65 4.97 11.54
CA LYS A 18 -5.90 3.54 11.29
C LYS A 18 -4.61 2.80 10.99
N ASN A 19 -4.50 1.55 11.44
CA ASN A 19 -3.38 0.69 11.10
C ASN A 19 -3.59 0.11 9.69
N MET A 20 -2.64 0.37 8.80
CA MET A 20 -2.58 -0.17 7.45
C MET A 20 -1.64 -1.37 7.41
N PRO A 21 -2.08 -2.54 6.94
CA PRO A 21 -1.18 -3.65 6.66
C PRO A 21 -0.43 -3.37 5.36
N CYS A 22 0.90 -3.30 5.47
CA CYS A 22 1.84 -3.12 4.39
C CYS A 22 2.79 -4.31 4.31
N ASP A 23 3.39 -4.53 3.16
CA ASP A 23 4.45 -5.51 3.01
C ASP A 23 5.69 -5.09 3.83
N GLU A 24 6.55 -6.06 4.14
CA GLU A 24 7.75 -5.84 4.94
C GLU A 24 8.84 -5.10 4.14
N ASP A 25 8.95 -5.43 2.86
CA ASP A 25 9.91 -4.85 1.94
C ASP A 25 9.53 -3.40 1.60
N PHE A 26 10.54 -2.53 1.63
CA PHE A 26 10.39 -1.15 1.16
C PHE A 26 10.59 -1.11 -0.35
N VAL A 27 9.92 -0.16 -0.99
CA VAL A 27 10.06 0.13 -2.41
C VAL A 27 10.35 1.60 -2.62
N TYR A 28 11.18 1.87 -3.61
CA TYR A 28 11.34 3.22 -4.11
C TYR A 28 10.21 3.55 -5.06
N TYR A 29 9.67 4.75 -4.92
CA TYR A 29 8.58 5.20 -5.76
C TYR A 29 8.84 6.60 -6.27
N LYS A 30 8.29 6.86 -7.45
CA LYS A 30 8.11 8.19 -7.98
C LYS A 30 6.67 8.61 -7.74
N GLU A 31 6.48 9.73 -7.06
CA GLU A 31 5.14 10.29 -6.86
C GLU A 31 4.61 10.77 -8.22
N ASP A 32 3.45 10.23 -8.60
CA ASP A 32 2.82 10.53 -9.87
C ASP A 32 1.31 10.45 -9.68
N ALA A 33 0.60 11.54 -9.97
CA ALA A 33 -0.84 11.61 -9.78
C ALA A 33 -1.61 10.66 -10.73
N ALA A 34 -1.02 10.26 -11.85
CA ALA A 34 -1.54 9.28 -12.79
C ALA A 34 -0.99 7.85 -12.51
N GLY A 35 -0.18 7.71 -11.45
CA GLY A 35 0.37 6.43 -11.01
C GLY A 35 -0.72 5.41 -10.68
N LYS A 36 -0.46 4.15 -11.01
CA LYS A 36 -1.38 3.03 -10.70
C LYS A 36 -1.10 2.43 -9.32
N ASP A 37 0.09 2.64 -8.79
CA ASP A 37 0.53 2.07 -7.54
C ASP A 37 0.21 3.00 -6.37
N LYS A 38 -0.20 2.40 -5.26
CA LYS A 38 -0.35 3.10 -3.99
C LYS A 38 0.82 2.74 -3.10
N ILE A 39 1.49 3.75 -2.56
CA ILE A 39 2.66 3.59 -1.72
C ILE A 39 2.36 4.25 -0.39
N VAL A 40 2.56 3.51 0.69
CA VAL A 40 2.36 3.98 2.06
C VAL A 40 3.72 4.38 2.62
N THR A 41 3.90 5.66 2.92
CA THR A 41 5.13 6.15 3.54
C THR A 41 5.18 5.74 5.03
N PRO A 42 6.37 5.67 5.64
CA PRO A 42 6.50 5.40 7.08
C PRO A 42 5.76 6.43 7.96
N ASP A 43 5.61 7.67 7.49
CA ASP A 43 4.77 8.71 8.11
C ASP A 43 3.25 8.41 8.08
N GLY A 44 2.84 7.31 7.43
CA GLY A 44 1.44 6.93 7.32
C GLY A 44 0.65 7.73 6.28
N LYS A 45 1.35 8.43 5.37
CA LYS A 45 0.72 9.03 4.18
C LYS A 45 0.62 7.98 3.08
N VAL A 46 -0.42 8.08 2.26
CA VAL A 46 -0.61 7.20 1.10
C VAL A 46 -0.38 8.03 -0.15
N ALA A 47 0.81 7.88 -0.75
CA ALA A 47 1.15 8.47 -2.03
C ALA A 47 0.63 7.59 -3.18
N THR A 48 0.32 8.24 -4.30
CA THR A 48 0.04 7.54 -5.57
C THR A 48 1.22 7.76 -6.47
N GLY A 49 1.65 6.72 -7.17
CA GLY A 49 2.85 6.81 -7.97
C GLY A 49 3.15 5.56 -8.77
N THR A 50 4.40 5.43 -9.16
CA THR A 50 4.93 4.25 -9.83
C THR A 50 6.16 3.75 -9.09
N ILE A 51 6.22 2.45 -8.87
CA ILE A 51 7.38 1.80 -8.25
C ILE A 51 8.53 1.84 -9.27
N VAL A 52 9.68 2.37 -8.84
CA VAL A 52 10.86 2.51 -9.68
C VAL A 52 12.04 1.79 -9.04
N HIS A 53 12.91 1.23 -9.87
CA HIS A 53 14.14 0.57 -9.41
C HIS A 53 15.38 1.44 -9.64
N SER A 54 15.24 2.51 -10.44
CA SER A 54 16.32 3.44 -10.77
C SER A 54 16.33 4.62 -9.80
N PRO A 55 17.47 4.92 -9.15
CA PRO A 55 17.56 6.00 -8.15
C PRO A 55 17.39 7.41 -8.75
N GLU A 56 17.54 7.57 -10.06
CA GLU A 56 17.54 8.87 -10.74
C GLU A 56 16.19 9.61 -10.71
N PHE A 57 15.09 8.90 -10.51
CA PHE A 57 13.74 9.49 -10.52
C PHE A 57 12.93 9.16 -9.25
N VAL A 58 13.61 8.81 -8.15
CA VAL A 58 12.97 8.46 -6.89
C VAL A 58 12.52 9.72 -6.17
N THR A 59 11.22 9.82 -5.87
CA THR A 59 10.69 10.85 -4.97
C THR A 59 10.92 10.46 -3.51
N GLY A 60 10.83 9.17 -3.21
CA GLY A 60 11.08 8.66 -1.88
C GLY A 60 10.92 7.14 -1.79
N PHE A 61 10.90 6.64 -0.56
CA PHE A 61 10.63 5.24 -0.27
C PHE A 61 9.34 5.09 0.52
N GLY A 62 8.72 3.93 0.38
CA GLY A 62 7.57 3.55 1.18
C GLY A 62 7.30 2.07 1.05
N TYR A 63 6.08 1.67 1.37
CA TYR A 63 5.68 0.27 1.44
C TYR A 63 4.45 0.05 0.58
N ILE A 64 4.41 -1.10 -0.08
CA ILE A 64 3.22 -1.51 -0.83
C ILE A 64 2.16 -1.95 0.19
N PRO A 65 0.91 -1.45 0.12
CA PRO A 65 -0.17 -1.98 0.93
C PRO A 65 -0.38 -3.45 0.59
N HIS A 66 -0.44 -4.32 1.61
CA HIS A 66 -0.50 -5.78 1.41
C HIS A 66 -1.68 -6.21 0.54
N PHE A 67 -2.76 -5.42 0.50
CA PHE A 67 -3.92 -5.66 -0.36
C PHE A 67 -3.58 -5.68 -1.86
N ALA A 68 -2.50 -5.02 -2.29
CA ALA A 68 -2.07 -5.00 -3.68
C ALA A 68 -1.30 -6.28 -4.07
N THR A 69 -0.64 -6.95 -3.11
CA THR A 69 0.24 -8.11 -3.35
C THR A 69 -0.31 -9.43 -2.82
N CYS A 70 -1.40 -9.38 -2.04
CA CYS A 70 -2.05 -10.56 -1.48
C CYS A 70 -3.02 -11.19 -2.48
N GLU A 71 -2.81 -12.45 -2.82
CA GLU A 71 -3.73 -13.23 -3.66
C GLU A 71 -5.14 -13.36 -3.04
N TYR A 72 -5.24 -13.31 -1.71
CA TYR A 72 -6.49 -13.40 -0.95
C TYR A 72 -7.12 -12.02 -0.65
N GLU A 73 -6.66 -10.92 -1.26
CA GLU A 73 -7.14 -9.56 -0.96
C GLU A 73 -8.66 -9.43 -1.06
N LYS A 74 -9.26 -10.10 -2.06
CA LYS A 74 -10.70 -10.14 -2.30
C LYS A 74 -11.51 -10.71 -1.14
N MET A 75 -10.92 -11.56 -0.30
CA MET A 75 -11.59 -12.12 0.89
C MET A 75 -11.67 -11.12 2.03
N PHE A 76 -10.71 -10.21 2.13
CA PHE A 76 -10.64 -9.19 3.19
C PHE A 76 -11.33 -7.88 2.80
N ARG A 77 -11.41 -7.61 1.49
CA ARG A 77 -12.06 -6.44 0.96
C ARG A 77 -13.58 -6.51 1.17
N LYS A 78 -14.08 -5.80 2.17
CA LYS A 78 -15.53 -5.58 2.33
C LYS A 78 -16.08 -4.96 1.05
N LYS A 79 -17.05 -5.62 0.39
CA LYS A 79 -17.82 -4.99 -0.69
C LYS A 79 -18.39 -3.68 -0.15
N ARG A 80 -18.02 -2.53 -0.74
CA ARG A 80 -18.76 -1.28 -0.50
C ARG A 80 -20.19 -1.58 -0.90
N ARG A 81 -21.13 -1.62 0.07
CA ARG A 81 -22.55 -1.55 -0.24
C ARG A 81 -22.73 -0.30 -1.09
N LYS A 82 -23.11 -0.46 -2.36
CA LYS A 82 -23.48 0.69 -3.19
C LYS A 82 -24.60 1.39 -2.43
N ALA A 83 -24.37 2.64 -2.02
CA ALA A 83 -25.46 3.50 -1.58
C ALA A 83 -26.42 3.56 -2.78
N LYS A 84 -27.59 2.95 -2.63
CA LYS A 84 -28.68 3.00 -3.60
C LYS A 84 -29.07 4.48 -3.66
N LYS A 85 -28.79 5.14 -4.78
CA LYS A 85 -29.26 6.50 -5.05
C LYS A 85 -30.73 6.43 -5.44
#